data_AF-A0A944UG71-F1
#
_entry.id   AF-A0A944UG71-F1
#
_cell.length_a   1.000
_cell.length_b   1.000
_cell.length_c   1.000
_cell.angle_alpha   90.00
_cell.angle_beta   90.00
_cell.angle_gamma   90.00
#
_symmetry.space_group_name_H-M   'P 1'
#
loop_
_entity.id
_entity.type
_entity.pdbx_description
1 polymer ?
#
loop_
_entity_poly.entity_id
_entity_poly.type
_entity_poly.pdbx_seq_one_letter_code
_entity_poly.pdbx_strand_id
1 'polypeptide(L)'
;MKTKALLFLNLFFTGSIVSGVGQPPAPPPDFPGNEYKKLYEETVILVDQATQILADLNQSIELSGIEFSKREKELLQIRLVKKEKESKLAEYEANLTLKNEDESVLSQNLNDLISGTQKMEEEIKLLNLQIEEFPLRLESLNQELVTVEKEIVESTRKLKVPHLPSWHYVDGKGWLWTSPSHFPYVYSSDRENWVFYDQGTHSPWLFYDYQSETWQKWFQ
;
A
#
# COMPACT_ATOMS: atom_id res chain seq x y z
N MET A 1 -52.30 20.49 5.36
CA MET A 1 -53.33 20.70 4.33
C MET A 1 -54.67 20.19 4.87
N LYS A 2 -55.59 21.15 5.09
CA LYS A 2 -57.06 21.10 5.19
C LYS A 2 -57.73 20.02 6.06
N THR A 3 -58.04 20.45 7.28
CA THR A 3 -59.03 19.96 8.25
C THR A 3 -60.46 20.04 7.68
N LYS A 4 -61.27 19.03 8.02
CA LYS A 4 -62.69 18.86 7.63
C LYS A 4 -63.60 19.90 8.33
N ALA A 5 -64.54 20.47 7.57
CA ALA A 5 -65.61 21.32 8.09
C ALA A 5 -66.87 20.47 8.34
N LEU A 6 -67.38 20.48 9.58
CA LEU A 6 -68.72 20.00 9.94
C LEU A 6 -69.75 21.08 9.60
N LEU A 7 -70.80 20.70 8.88
CA LEU A 7 -72.00 21.51 8.65
C LEU A 7 -73.10 21.05 9.62
N PHE A 8 -73.42 21.90 10.60
CA PHE A 8 -74.66 21.81 11.37
C PHE A 8 -75.71 22.72 10.70
N LEU A 9 -76.81 22.13 10.23
CA LEU A 9 -77.93 22.85 9.65
C LEU A 9 -78.95 23.16 10.77
N ASN A 10 -78.99 24.42 11.22
CA ASN A 10 -79.99 24.91 12.16
C ASN A 10 -81.32 25.18 11.44
N LEU A 11 -82.38 24.55 11.92
CA LEU A 11 -83.77 24.81 11.56
C LEU A 11 -84.21 26.17 12.09
N PHE A 12 -84.58 27.09 11.19
CA PHE A 12 -85.22 28.36 11.54
C PHE A 12 -86.73 28.16 11.72
N PHE A 13 -87.19 28.26 12.96
CA PHE A 13 -88.58 28.56 13.31
C PHE A 13 -88.76 30.08 13.24
N THR A 14 -89.63 30.58 12.36
CA THR A 14 -90.11 31.97 12.44
C THR A 14 -91.63 31.95 12.55
N GLY A 15 -92.11 32.17 13.76
CA GLY A 15 -93.51 32.51 14.02
C GLY A 15 -93.71 34.00 13.76
N SER A 16 -94.74 34.33 12.98
CA SER A 16 -95.30 35.68 12.91
C SER A 16 -96.74 35.63 13.41
N ILE A 17 -97.01 36.39 14.46
CA ILE A 17 -98.33 36.61 15.04
C ILE A 17 -98.90 37.86 14.37
N VAL A 18 -100.04 37.73 13.68
CA VAL A 18 -100.88 38.85 13.26
C VAL A 18 -102.28 38.62 13.81
N SER A 19 -102.75 39.58 14.62
CA SER A 19 -104.09 39.64 15.19
C SER A 19 -105.04 40.33 14.20
N GLY A 20 -106.15 39.67 13.87
CA GLY A 20 -107.20 40.19 12.99
C GLY A 20 -108.58 39.66 13.43
N VAL A 21 -109.56 40.55 13.47
CA VAL A 21 -110.86 40.48 14.15
C VAL A 21 -111.83 39.40 13.60
N GLY A 22 -112.29 38.54 14.51
CA GLY A 22 -113.57 37.81 14.61
C GLY A 22 -114.53 37.70 13.41
N GLN A 23 -114.50 36.56 12.71
CA GLN A 23 -115.69 35.89 12.18
C GLN A 23 -116.12 34.79 13.17
N PRO A 24 -117.42 34.49 13.33
CA PRO A 24 -117.87 33.40 14.20
C PRO A 24 -117.22 32.09 13.75
N PRO A 25 -116.74 31.24 14.68
CA PRO A 25 -116.04 30.03 14.31
C PRO A 25 -117.01 29.14 13.53
N ALA A 26 -116.61 28.75 12.32
CA ALA A 26 -117.21 27.56 11.70
C ALA A 26 -117.13 26.43 12.75
N PRO A 27 -118.17 25.58 12.87
CA PRO A 27 -118.08 24.42 13.74
C PRO A 27 -116.77 23.71 13.40
N PRO A 28 -115.96 23.33 14.39
CA PRO A 28 -114.72 22.65 14.11
C PRO A 28 -115.05 21.44 13.20
N PRO A 29 -114.29 21.22 12.13
CA PRO A 29 -114.39 19.99 11.36
C PRO A 29 -114.32 18.85 12.36
N ASP A 30 -115.18 17.83 12.20
CA ASP A 30 -115.20 16.65 13.05
C ASP A 30 -113.76 16.13 13.19
N PHE A 31 -113.16 16.37 14.36
CA PHE A 31 -111.71 16.27 14.52
C PHE A 31 -111.34 14.78 14.51
N PRO A 32 -110.49 14.30 13.58
CA PRO A 32 -109.98 12.95 13.63
C PRO A 32 -108.91 12.91 14.72
N GLY A 33 -109.31 12.90 16.00
CA GLY A 33 -108.41 12.78 17.14
C GLY A 33 -107.51 11.54 17.08
N ASN A 34 -107.88 10.55 16.26
CA ASN A 34 -107.09 9.36 15.97
C ASN A 34 -105.88 9.62 15.05
N GLU A 35 -105.91 10.59 14.12
CA GLU A 35 -104.80 10.81 13.18
C GLU A 35 -103.61 11.52 13.84
N TYR A 36 -103.86 12.57 14.62
CA TYR A 36 -102.82 13.26 15.38
C TYR A 36 -102.19 12.36 16.45
N LYS A 37 -102.99 11.51 17.10
CA LYS A 37 -102.49 10.53 18.06
C LYS A 37 -101.57 9.50 17.39
N LYS A 38 -101.94 8.99 16.22
CA LYS A 38 -101.12 8.08 15.43
C LYS A 38 -99.81 8.73 14.98
N LEU A 39 -99.87 9.98 14.49
CA LEU A 39 -98.68 10.73 14.09
C LEU A 39 -97.73 10.97 15.27
N TYR A 40 -98.27 11.31 16.44
CA TYR A 40 -97.51 11.48 17.67
C TYR A 40 -96.81 10.17 18.08
N GLU A 41 -97.53 9.05 18.10
CA GLU A 41 -96.98 7.73 18.40
C GLU A 41 -95.88 7.32 17.39
N GLU A 42 -96.06 7.58 16.09
CA GLU A 42 -95.03 7.35 15.07
C GLU A 42 -93.79 8.26 15.27
N THR A 43 -93.99 9.53 15.62
CA THR A 43 -92.86 10.44 15.90
C THR A 43 -92.08 10.04 17.16
N VAL A 44 -92.74 9.52 18.19
CA VAL A 44 -92.08 9.01 19.39
C VAL A 44 -91.21 7.81 19.03
N ILE A 45 -91.72 6.87 18.23
CA ILE A 45 -90.94 5.72 17.75
C ILE A 45 -89.72 6.17 16.94
N LEU A 46 -89.88 7.16 16.05
CA LEU A 46 -88.76 7.70 15.26
C LEU A 46 -87.72 8.43 16.13
N VAL A 47 -88.16 9.17 17.14
CA VAL A 47 -87.26 9.82 18.11
C VAL A 47 -86.51 8.77 18.91
N ASP A 48 -87.16 7.72 19.41
CA ASP A 48 -86.49 6.63 20.13
C ASP A 48 -85.47 5.91 19.25
N GLN A 49 -85.81 5.63 17.98
CA GLN A 49 -84.89 5.05 17.00
C GLN A 49 -83.68 5.95 16.73
N ALA A 50 -83.91 7.25 16.51
CA ALA A 50 -82.83 8.22 16.30
C ALA A 50 -81.93 8.34 17.54
N THR A 51 -82.51 8.26 18.74
CA THR A 51 -81.78 8.30 20.01
C THR A 51 -80.91 7.06 20.19
N GLN A 52 -81.43 5.87 19.83
CA GLN A 52 -80.65 4.64 19.84
C GLN A 52 -79.49 4.68 18.84
N ILE A 53 -79.75 5.14 17.62
CA ILE A 53 -78.70 5.30 16.59
C ILE A 53 -77.62 6.25 17.08
N LEU A 54 -77.99 7.38 17.69
CA LEU A 54 -77.03 8.34 18.25
C LEU A 54 -76.20 7.73 19.39
N ALA A 55 -76.81 6.92 20.26
CA ALA A 55 -76.11 6.21 21.31
C ALA A 55 -75.09 5.21 20.73
N ASP A 56 -75.49 4.40 19.76
CA ASP A 56 -74.62 3.44 19.09
C ASP A 56 -73.46 4.13 18.34
N LEU A 57 -73.74 5.26 17.68
CA LEU A 57 -72.73 6.05 16.98
C LEU A 57 -71.71 6.65 17.96
N ASN A 58 -72.17 7.20 19.08
CA ASN A 58 -71.30 7.75 20.11
C ASN A 58 -70.40 6.67 20.71
N GLN A 59 -70.95 5.49 21.01
CA GLN A 59 -70.17 4.35 21.49
C GLN A 59 -69.12 3.90 20.46
N SER A 60 -69.48 3.86 19.17
CA SER A 60 -68.54 3.53 18.09
C SER A 60 -67.42 4.56 17.98
N ILE A 61 -67.74 5.86 18.09
CA ILE A 61 -66.76 6.95 18.09
C ILE A 61 -65.78 6.81 19.25
N GLU A 62 -66.27 6.56 20.47
CA GLU A 62 -65.41 6.35 21.65
C GLU A 62 -64.45 5.17 21.47
N LEU A 63 -64.95 4.02 21.02
CA LEU A 63 -64.12 2.84 20.75
C LEU A 63 -63.05 3.13 19.70
N SER A 64 -63.42 3.82 18.61
CA SER A 64 -62.48 4.21 17.56
C SER A 64 -61.40 5.18 18.06
N GLY A 65 -61.74 6.08 18.99
CA GLY A 65 -60.80 7.01 19.61
C GLY A 65 -59.76 6.29 20.48
N ILE A 66 -60.20 5.28 21.25
CA ILE A 66 -59.30 4.43 22.05
C ILE A 66 -58.35 3.65 21.12
N GLU A 67 -58.88 3.05 20.06
CA GLU A 67 -58.06 2.30 19.11
C GLU A 67 -57.06 3.20 18.37
N PHE A 68 -57.46 4.41 17.98
CA PHE A 68 -56.58 5.39 17.36
C PHE A 68 -55.44 5.79 18.30
N SER A 69 -55.74 6.07 19.58
CA SER A 69 -54.71 6.40 20.58
C SER A 69 -53.73 5.24 20.78
N LYS A 70 -54.22 3.99 20.76
CA LYS A 70 -53.36 2.80 20.84
C LYS A 70 -52.43 2.71 19.63
N ARG A 71 -52.95 2.84 18.40
CA ARG A 71 -52.16 2.80 17.17
C ARG A 71 -51.15 3.95 17.09
N GLU A 72 -51.49 5.13 17.60
CA GLU A 72 -50.58 6.27 17.65
C GLU A 72 -49.37 5.97 18.55
N LYS A 73 -49.58 5.36 19.72
CA LYS A 73 -48.49 4.91 20.60
C LYS A 73 -47.62 3.84 19.94
N GLU A 74 -48.22 2.86 19.28
CA GLU A 74 -47.48 1.82 18.54
C GLU A 74 -46.63 2.42 17.41
N LEU A 75 -47.17 3.38 16.65
CA LEU A 75 -46.43 4.10 15.60
C LEU A 75 -45.23 4.87 16.17
N LEU A 76 -45.37 5.50 17.33
CA LEU A 76 -44.26 6.18 17.99
C LEU A 76 -43.14 5.20 18.39
N GLN A 77 -43.49 4.05 18.95
CA GLN A 77 -42.50 3.02 19.28
C GLN A 77 -41.78 2.50 18.03
N ILE A 78 -42.52 2.21 16.96
CA ILE A 78 -41.94 1.76 15.69
C ILE A 78 -40.95 2.79 15.14
N ARG A 79 -41.28 4.09 15.20
CA ARG A 79 -40.36 5.16 14.75
C ARG A 79 -39.09 5.25 15.59
N LEU A 80 -39.20 5.06 16.91
CA LEU A 80 -38.03 5.06 17.80
C LEU A 80 -37.11 3.88 17.48
N VAL A 81 -37.67 2.68 17.37
CA VAL A 81 -36.90 1.48 17.00
C VAL A 81 -36.27 1.63 15.62
N LYS A 82 -37.02 2.16 14.63
CA LYS A 82 -36.48 2.43 13.29
C LYS A 82 -35.26 3.35 13.36
N LYS A 83 -35.36 4.47 14.09
CA LYS A 83 -34.25 5.42 14.24
C LYS A 83 -33.03 4.79 14.91
N GLU A 84 -33.24 3.94 15.93
CA GLU A 84 -32.15 3.20 16.57
C GLU A 84 -31.45 2.25 15.59
N LYS A 85 -32.23 1.52 14.77
CA LYS A 85 -31.69 0.61 13.76
C LYS A 85 -30.94 1.35 12.66
N GLU A 86 -31.44 2.49 12.20
CA GLU A 86 -30.75 3.36 11.23
C GLU A 86 -29.42 3.88 11.79
N SER A 87 -29.39 4.29 13.07
CA SER A 87 -28.15 4.72 13.72
C SER A 87 -27.12 3.59 13.80
N LYS A 88 -27.55 2.37 14.16
CA LYS A 88 -26.67 1.19 14.20
C LYS A 88 -26.17 0.80 12.82
N LEU A 89 -27.01 0.89 11.80
CA LEU A 89 -26.62 0.62 10.42
C LEU A 89 -25.52 1.57 9.96
N ALA A 90 -25.67 2.87 10.22
CA ALA A 90 -24.64 3.86 9.89
C ALA A 90 -23.30 3.59 10.62
N GLU A 91 -23.35 3.14 11.87
CA GLU A 91 -22.15 2.75 12.62
C GLU A 91 -21.47 1.52 11.99
N TYR A 92 -22.24 0.50 11.61
CA TYR A 92 -21.68 -0.67 10.92
C TYR A 92 -21.07 -0.32 9.57
N GLU A 93 -21.69 0.57 8.80
CA GLU A 93 -21.16 1.05 7.52
C GLU A 93 -19.85 1.82 7.70
N ALA A 94 -19.76 2.69 8.71
CA ALA A 94 -18.53 3.40 9.05
C ALA A 94 -17.40 2.43 9.44
N ASN A 95 -17.69 1.44 10.29
CA ASN A 95 -16.72 0.43 10.71
C ASN A 95 -16.26 -0.46 9.54
N LEU A 96 -17.16 -0.82 8.63
CA LEU A 96 -16.82 -1.57 7.44
C LEU A 96 -15.89 -0.78 6.52
N THR A 97 -16.14 0.53 6.38
CA THR A 97 -15.29 1.43 5.57
C THR A 97 -13.87 1.49 6.15
N LEU A 98 -13.73 1.73 7.46
CA LEU A 98 -12.43 1.73 8.13
C LEU A 98 -11.70 0.40 7.97
N LYS A 99 -12.40 -0.73 8.14
CA LYS A 99 -11.79 -2.05 7.99
C LYS A 99 -11.27 -2.31 6.57
N ASN A 100 -12.00 -1.85 5.55
CA ASN A 100 -11.57 -1.96 4.16
C ASN A 100 -10.34 -1.09 3.87
N GLU A 101 -10.26 0.11 4.47
CA GLU A 101 -9.09 0.98 4.37
C GLU A 101 -7.85 0.30 5.01
N ASP A 102 -8.00 -0.24 6.22
CA ASP A 102 -6.93 -0.98 6.90
C ASP A 102 -6.47 -2.21 6.09
N GLU A 103 -7.40 -2.96 5.50
CA GLU A 103 -7.09 -4.12 4.66
C GLU A 103 -6.34 -3.70 3.38
N SER A 104 -6.70 -2.55 2.79
CA SER A 104 -6.00 -1.98 1.64
C SER A 104 -4.56 -1.58 2.00
N VAL A 105 -4.37 -0.89 3.12
CA VAL A 105 -3.04 -0.49 3.61
C VAL A 105 -2.19 -1.71 3.92
N LEU A 106 -2.76 -2.71 4.59
CA LEU A 106 -2.05 -3.94 4.91
C LEU A 106 -1.63 -4.71 3.65
N SER A 107 -2.51 -4.77 2.65
CA SER A 107 -2.22 -5.39 1.36
C SER A 107 -1.09 -4.66 0.61
N GLN A 108 -1.07 -3.32 0.66
CA GLN A 108 0.03 -2.54 0.09
C GLN A 108 1.35 -2.82 0.79
N ASN A 109 1.38 -2.76 2.13
CA ASN A 109 2.58 -3.03 2.91
C ASN A 109 3.12 -4.44 2.67
N LEU A 110 2.23 -5.42 2.50
CA LEU A 110 2.61 -6.80 2.18
C LEU A 110 3.29 -6.88 0.81
N ASN A 111 2.75 -6.21 -0.20
CA ASN A 111 3.35 -6.17 -1.54
C ASN A 111 4.71 -5.47 -1.55
N ASP A 112 4.85 -4.39 -0.80
CA ASP A 112 6.13 -3.68 -0.66
C ASP A 112 7.19 -4.57 0.02
N LEU A 113 6.80 -5.31 1.06
CA LEU A 113 7.69 -6.26 1.74
C LEU A 113 8.10 -7.44 0.84
N ILE A 114 7.17 -7.98 0.05
CA ILE A 114 7.45 -9.04 -0.93
C ILE A 114 8.47 -8.52 -1.97
N SER A 115 8.23 -7.33 -2.51
CA SER A 115 9.12 -6.72 -3.50
C SER A 115 10.53 -6.48 -2.94
N GLY A 116 10.61 -5.99 -1.69
CA GLY A 116 11.89 -5.82 -0.99
C GLY A 116 12.62 -7.14 -0.76
N THR A 117 11.89 -8.20 -0.40
CA THR A 117 12.46 -9.54 -0.17
C THR A 117 13.03 -10.13 -1.45
N GLN A 118 12.29 -10.04 -2.57
CA GLN A 118 12.75 -10.51 -3.88
C GLN A 118 14.05 -9.82 -4.31
N LYS A 119 14.14 -8.49 -4.14
CA LYS A 119 15.36 -7.74 -4.46
C LYS A 119 16.56 -8.23 -3.62
N MET A 120 16.35 -8.48 -2.34
CA MET A 120 17.41 -8.97 -1.45
C MET A 120 17.85 -10.39 -1.82
N GLU A 121 16.92 -11.26 -2.22
CA GLU A 121 17.23 -12.61 -2.71
C GLU A 121 18.09 -12.57 -3.99
N GLU A 122 17.79 -11.66 -4.92
CA GLU A 122 18.60 -11.45 -6.12
C GLU A 122 20.02 -10.96 -5.78
N GLU A 123 20.15 -10.04 -4.84
CA GLU A 123 21.45 -9.53 -4.39
C GLU A 123 22.29 -10.64 -3.72
N ILE A 124 21.68 -11.44 -2.84
CA ILE A 124 22.33 -12.60 -2.22
C ILE A 124 22.81 -13.58 -3.30
N LYS A 125 22.00 -13.84 -4.32
CA LYS A 125 22.38 -14.73 -5.43
C LYS A 125 23.60 -14.19 -6.19
N LEU A 126 23.64 -12.89 -6.46
CA LEU A 126 24.79 -12.26 -7.13
C LEU A 126 26.06 -12.31 -6.27
N LEU A 127 25.95 -12.01 -4.98
CA LEU A 127 27.07 -12.09 -4.04
C LEU A 127 27.62 -13.51 -3.93
N ASN A 128 26.75 -14.51 -3.90
CA ASN A 128 27.18 -15.91 -3.88
C ASN A 128 27.96 -16.30 -5.15
N LEU A 129 27.50 -15.85 -6.33
CA LEU A 129 28.25 -16.07 -7.58
C LEU A 129 29.65 -15.43 -7.53
N GLN A 130 29.77 -14.22 -6.98
CA GLN A 130 31.07 -13.57 -6.81
C GLN A 130 31.97 -14.33 -5.83
N ILE A 131 31.41 -14.80 -4.71
CA ILE A 131 32.14 -15.61 -3.73
C ILE A 131 32.65 -16.92 -4.37
N GLU A 132 31.90 -17.52 -5.28
CA GLU A 132 32.32 -18.71 -6.03
C GLU A 132 33.40 -18.41 -7.08
N GLU A 133 33.38 -17.23 -7.71
CA GLU A 133 34.36 -16.83 -8.72
C GLU A 133 35.74 -16.48 -8.13
N PHE A 134 35.76 -15.84 -6.95
CA PHE A 134 37.02 -15.35 -6.34
C PHE A 134 38.09 -16.43 -6.14
N PRO A 135 37.79 -17.63 -5.60
CA PRO A 135 38.77 -18.71 -5.46
C PRO A 135 39.36 -19.16 -6.78
N LEU A 136 38.55 -19.24 -7.84
CA LEU A 136 39.01 -19.64 -9.18
C LEU A 136 40.00 -18.61 -9.74
N ARG A 137 39.70 -17.32 -9.53
CA ARG A 137 40.60 -16.24 -9.93
C ARG A 137 41.90 -16.23 -9.12
N LEU A 138 41.83 -16.48 -7.82
CA LEU A 138 43.02 -16.62 -6.97
C LEU A 138 43.90 -17.79 -7.41
N GLU A 139 43.30 -18.93 -7.74
CA GLU A 139 44.04 -20.09 -8.23
C GLU A 139 44.75 -19.79 -9.56
N SER A 140 44.06 -19.16 -10.52
CA SER A 140 44.67 -18.73 -11.79
C SER A 140 45.86 -17.79 -11.57
N LEU A 141 45.70 -16.78 -10.70
CA LEU A 141 46.76 -15.83 -10.38
C LEU A 141 47.95 -16.52 -9.70
N ASN A 142 47.71 -17.47 -8.80
CA ASN A 142 48.77 -18.24 -8.17
C ASN A 142 49.54 -19.08 -9.19
N GLN A 143 48.87 -19.69 -10.17
CA GLN A 143 49.53 -20.45 -11.23
C GLN A 143 50.40 -19.55 -12.12
N GLU A 144 49.91 -18.36 -12.46
CA GLU A 144 50.69 -17.35 -13.19
C GLU A 144 51.93 -16.91 -12.39
N LEU A 145 51.77 -16.66 -11.09
CA LEU A 145 52.87 -16.28 -10.20
C LEU A 145 53.95 -17.36 -10.17
N VAL A 146 53.58 -18.63 -9.96
CA VAL A 146 54.52 -19.76 -9.98
C VAL A 146 55.27 -19.86 -11.31
N THR A 147 54.57 -19.56 -12.41
CA THR A 147 55.16 -19.60 -13.76
C THR A 147 56.20 -18.49 -13.92
N VAL A 148 55.86 -17.26 -13.53
CA VAL A 148 56.76 -16.11 -13.58
C VAL A 148 57.96 -16.31 -12.66
N GLU A 149 57.77 -16.85 -11.45
CA GLU A 149 58.86 -17.18 -10.54
C GLU A 149 59.85 -18.16 -11.17
N LYS A 150 59.33 -19.21 -11.84
CA LYS A 150 60.17 -20.18 -12.56
C LYS A 150 60.94 -19.51 -13.70
N GLU A 151 60.31 -18.62 -14.45
CA GLU A 151 60.95 -17.86 -15.52
C GLU A 151 62.04 -16.90 -15.00
N ILE A 152 61.81 -16.25 -13.86
CA ILE A 152 62.79 -15.39 -13.19
C ILE A 152 63.99 -16.22 -12.72
N VAL A 153 63.76 -17.37 -12.08
CA VAL A 153 64.83 -18.27 -11.63
C VAL A 153 65.66 -18.75 -12.82
N GLU A 154 65.01 -19.17 -13.90
CA GLU A 154 65.70 -19.64 -15.10
C GLU A 154 66.45 -18.51 -15.81
N SER A 155 65.88 -17.31 -15.90
CA SER A 155 66.54 -16.13 -16.47
C SER A 155 67.74 -15.72 -15.63
N THR A 156 67.61 -15.74 -14.31
CA THR A 156 68.71 -15.47 -13.37
C THR A 156 69.81 -16.51 -13.50
N ARG A 157 69.46 -17.79 -13.69
CA ARG A 157 70.43 -18.87 -13.94
C ARG A 157 71.20 -18.62 -15.24
N LYS A 158 70.51 -18.23 -16.32
CA LYS A 158 71.13 -17.89 -17.61
C LYS A 158 72.06 -16.68 -17.48
N LEU A 159 71.64 -15.64 -16.75
CA LEU A 159 72.44 -14.45 -16.50
C LEU A 159 73.74 -14.74 -15.72
N LYS A 160 73.80 -15.82 -14.93
CA LYS A 160 74.99 -16.19 -14.15
C LYS A 160 76.08 -16.93 -14.95
N VAL A 161 75.84 -17.29 -16.20
CA VAL A 161 76.81 -18.04 -17.01
C VAL A 161 77.43 -17.13 -18.07
N PRO A 162 78.77 -17.02 -18.15
CA PRO A 162 79.41 -16.22 -19.18
C PRO A 162 79.15 -16.80 -20.57
N HIS A 163 78.81 -15.95 -21.54
CA HIS A 163 78.63 -16.37 -22.94
C HIS A 163 79.93 -16.86 -23.60
N LEU A 164 81.08 -16.33 -23.18
CA LEU A 164 82.40 -16.67 -23.70
C LEU A 164 83.36 -16.97 -22.53
N PRO A 165 83.40 -18.21 -22.03
CA PRO A 165 84.38 -18.60 -21.03
C PRO A 165 85.79 -18.70 -21.66
N SER A 166 86.82 -18.49 -20.86
CA SER A 166 88.25 -18.46 -21.22
C SER A 166 88.76 -17.10 -21.73
N TRP A 167 89.99 -17.08 -22.23
CA TRP A 167 90.65 -15.89 -22.76
C TRP A 167 90.01 -15.47 -24.08
N HIS A 168 89.65 -14.21 -24.20
CA HIS A 168 89.19 -13.60 -25.43
C HIS A 168 89.84 -12.23 -25.59
N TYR A 169 90.23 -11.91 -26.82
CA TYR A 169 90.85 -10.63 -27.12
C TYR A 169 89.78 -9.62 -27.54
N VAL A 170 89.87 -8.40 -27.00
CA VAL A 170 88.98 -7.28 -27.32
C VAL A 170 89.81 -6.08 -27.72
N ASP A 171 89.51 -5.55 -28.90
CA ASP A 171 90.18 -4.36 -29.41
C ASP A 171 90.01 -3.17 -28.44
N GLY A 172 91.11 -2.50 -28.13
CA GLY A 172 91.16 -1.41 -27.15
C GLY A 172 90.89 -1.78 -25.68
N LYS A 173 90.81 -3.07 -25.32
CA LYS A 173 90.66 -3.55 -23.92
C LYS A 173 91.58 -4.74 -23.56
N GLY A 174 92.30 -5.28 -24.53
CA GLY A 174 93.29 -6.34 -24.34
C GLY A 174 92.68 -7.74 -24.19
N TRP A 175 93.44 -8.65 -23.59
CA TRP A 175 92.95 -9.99 -23.29
C TRP A 175 92.08 -9.96 -22.04
N LEU A 176 90.87 -10.48 -22.16
CA LEU A 176 89.91 -10.62 -21.08
C LEU A 176 89.73 -12.11 -20.76
N TRP A 177 89.63 -12.45 -19.48
CA TRP A 177 89.41 -13.82 -19.03
C TRP A 177 88.26 -13.90 -18.05
N THR A 178 87.40 -14.90 -18.23
CA THR A 178 86.40 -15.28 -17.24
C THR A 178 86.13 -16.78 -17.33
N SER A 179 85.47 -17.34 -16.32
CA SER A 179 84.98 -18.72 -16.34
C SER A 179 83.62 -18.79 -15.64
N PRO A 180 82.86 -19.88 -15.81
CA PRO A 180 81.57 -20.02 -15.12
C PRO A 180 81.64 -19.91 -13.60
N SER A 181 82.80 -20.18 -12.98
CA SER A 181 83.01 -20.05 -11.54
C SER A 181 83.42 -18.65 -11.08
N HIS A 182 83.90 -17.80 -11.99
CA HIS A 182 84.38 -16.44 -11.66
C HIS A 182 83.43 -15.36 -12.18
N PHE A 183 82.58 -15.65 -13.16
CA PHE A 183 81.57 -14.71 -13.64
C PHE A 183 80.61 -14.31 -12.51
N PRO A 184 80.20 -13.03 -12.38
CA PRO A 184 80.37 -11.91 -13.32
C PRO A 184 81.71 -11.15 -13.27
N TYR A 185 82.72 -11.64 -12.57
CA TYR A 185 84.05 -11.03 -12.60
C TYR A 185 84.82 -11.43 -13.88
N VAL A 186 85.46 -10.44 -14.50
CA VAL A 186 86.27 -10.59 -15.70
C VAL A 186 87.64 -10.00 -15.43
N TYR A 187 88.70 -10.78 -15.63
CA TYR A 187 90.07 -10.32 -15.52
C TYR A 187 90.49 -9.62 -16.81
N SER A 188 91.13 -8.45 -16.72
CA SER A 188 91.66 -7.69 -17.86
C SER A 188 93.18 -7.66 -17.79
N SER A 189 93.84 -8.19 -18.81
CA SER A 189 95.32 -8.22 -18.88
C SER A 189 95.91 -6.82 -19.00
N ASP A 190 95.21 -5.89 -19.65
CA ASP A 190 95.66 -4.52 -19.89
C ASP A 190 95.75 -3.70 -18.59
N ARG A 191 94.81 -3.94 -17.66
CA ARG A 191 94.78 -3.31 -16.33
C ARG A 191 95.45 -4.14 -15.24
N GLU A 192 95.82 -5.37 -15.56
CA GLU A 192 96.27 -6.39 -14.60
C GLU A 192 95.31 -6.61 -13.41
N ASN A 193 94.00 -6.36 -13.58
CA ASN A 193 93.01 -6.38 -12.51
C ASN A 193 91.65 -6.96 -12.94
N TRP A 194 90.80 -7.28 -11.96
CA TRP A 194 89.42 -7.74 -12.15
C TRP A 194 88.45 -6.56 -12.30
N VAL A 195 87.48 -6.71 -13.20
CA VAL A 195 86.32 -5.83 -13.34
C VAL A 195 85.04 -6.62 -13.13
N PHE A 196 84.00 -5.98 -12.58
CA PHE A 196 82.70 -6.62 -12.35
C PHE A 196 81.71 -6.24 -13.44
N TYR A 197 81.14 -7.23 -14.13
CA TYR A 197 80.10 -7.00 -15.14
C TYR A 197 78.71 -6.88 -14.49
N ASP A 198 77.96 -5.85 -14.84
CA ASP A 198 76.56 -5.69 -14.42
C ASP A 198 75.65 -6.59 -15.27
N GLN A 199 75.28 -7.73 -14.70
CA GLN A 199 74.48 -8.76 -15.37
C GLN A 199 73.12 -8.20 -15.83
N GLY A 200 72.84 -8.33 -17.12
CA GLY A 200 71.61 -7.81 -17.75
C GLY A 200 71.81 -6.56 -18.61
N THR A 201 73.01 -5.98 -18.59
CA THR A 201 73.36 -4.84 -19.46
C THR A 201 73.97 -5.33 -20.78
N HIS A 202 73.28 -5.16 -21.92
CA HIS A 202 73.75 -5.71 -23.20
C HIS A 202 74.01 -4.68 -24.31
N SER A 203 73.60 -3.42 -24.12
CA SER A 203 73.86 -2.32 -25.07
C SER A 203 73.73 -0.95 -24.37
N PRO A 204 74.83 -0.37 -23.85
CA PRO A 204 76.17 -0.97 -23.72
C PRO A 204 76.27 -1.91 -22.50
N TRP A 205 77.35 -2.70 -22.45
CA TRP A 205 77.67 -3.54 -21.31
C TRP A 205 78.34 -2.67 -20.25
N LEU A 206 77.89 -2.77 -19.00
CA LEU A 206 78.46 -1.99 -17.89
C LEU A 206 79.44 -2.83 -17.10
N PHE A 207 80.65 -2.30 -16.93
CA PHE A 207 81.70 -2.90 -16.12
C PHE A 207 82.14 -1.93 -15.03
N TYR A 208 82.15 -2.38 -13.79
CA TYR A 208 82.70 -1.63 -12.67
C TYR A 208 84.19 -1.94 -12.55
N ASP A 209 85.01 -0.89 -12.60
CA ASP A 209 86.45 -0.97 -12.44
C ASP A 209 86.82 -0.58 -11.01
N TYR A 210 87.35 -1.54 -10.24
CA TYR A 210 87.73 -1.34 -8.84
C TYR A 210 88.98 -0.48 -8.67
N GLN A 211 89.81 -0.30 -9.70
CA GLN A 211 91.00 0.54 -9.61
C GLN A 211 90.64 2.02 -9.75
N SER A 212 89.69 2.33 -10.64
CA SER A 212 89.24 3.70 -10.88
C SER A 212 87.97 4.07 -10.10
N GLU A 213 87.33 3.10 -9.44
CA GLU A 213 86.05 3.25 -8.72
C GLU A 213 84.92 3.82 -9.60
N THR A 214 84.93 3.48 -10.89
CA THR A 214 83.97 4.01 -11.86
C THR A 214 83.34 2.92 -12.73
N TRP A 215 82.09 3.16 -13.13
CA TRP A 215 81.39 2.38 -14.15
C TRP A 215 81.86 2.78 -15.55
N GLN A 216 82.20 1.78 -16.36
CA GLN A 216 82.64 1.95 -17.74
C GLN A 216 81.68 1.22 -18.69
N LYS A 217 81.38 1.88 -19.81
CA LYS A 217 80.54 1.33 -20.89
C LYS A 217 81.44 0.65 -21.90
N TRP A 218 81.30 -0.66 -22.05
CA TRP A 218 82.05 -1.45 -23.02
C TRP A 218 81.05 -2.07 -24.02
N PHE A 219 81.46 -2.25 -25.28
CA PHE A 219 80.65 -2.83 -26.36
C PHE A 219 79.29 -2.11 -26.60
N GLN A 220 79.20 -1.36 -27.69
CA GLN A 220 77.97 -0.68 -28.12
C GLN A 220 77.41 -1.35 -29.36
#